data_AF-A0A8S9ZW40-F1
#
_entry.id   AF-A0A8S9ZW40-F1
#
_cell.length_a   1.000
_cell.length_b   1.000
_cell.length_c   1.000
_cell.angle_alpha   90.00
_cell.angle_beta   90.00
_cell.angle_gamma   90.00
#
_symmetry.space_group_name_H-M   'P 1'
#
loop_
_entity.id
_entity.type
_entity.pdbx_description
1 polymer ?
#
loop_
_entity_poly.entity_id
_entity_poly.type
_entity_poly.pdbx_seq_one_letter_code
_entity_poly.pdbx_strand_id
1 'polypeptide(L)'
;MSLDIEATYKKVSQLEHVLLRPDTYIGSVQYTQTSTWVYDSETDKLVFREISYVPGLYKIFDEILVNAADNKQRDPKMNTIKVDIDKENNSISVWNNGRGIPVVMHKVEKMYVPEMIFGTLLTSSNYNDNEKKTTGGRNGYGAKLTNIFSKKFTVETSSSEYGRKFKQTWVNSMKKQGEAVISDSTKDDYTKVVFQPDLRLFKMEELDDDIIALMSRRAYDMAGTTRGVKITDNAEINNMIKIIGLQYKKKYDTDADLDSLRYGKIMIMADQDQDGSHIKGLVINFIHSNWPSLIRRNFVEEFITPIVKASKGKESLSFFSIPEYVEWRKSTDNWKSWKIKYYKGLGTSTSIEAKEYFSNMLRHRIPFKYRDEVDDTAIELAFQKKKKIDDRKDWLTRWMEDRKQRERGEMDVYLYDKDTRSVTFSEFINKELVPLFEYGQ
;
A
#
# COMPACT_ATOMS: atom_id res chain seq x y z
N MET A 1 -32.57 38.85 -20.18
CA MET A 1 -31.74 38.44 -21.33
C MET A 1 -31.74 36.93 -21.37
N SER A 2 -32.34 36.32 -22.40
CA SER A 2 -32.14 34.89 -22.66
C SER A 2 -30.65 34.67 -22.87
N LEU A 3 -30.04 33.77 -22.09
CA LEU A 3 -28.68 33.31 -22.38
C LEU A 3 -28.67 32.77 -23.81
N ASP A 4 -27.73 33.26 -24.60
CA ASP A 4 -27.49 32.84 -25.97
C ASP A 4 -27.41 31.31 -26.06
N ILE A 5 -28.06 30.69 -27.05
CA ILE A 5 -28.19 29.23 -27.14
C ILE A 5 -26.79 28.61 -27.29
N GLU A 6 -25.93 29.26 -28.06
CA GLU A 6 -24.54 28.90 -28.31
C GLU A 6 -23.67 29.06 -27.06
N ALA A 7 -24.00 30.00 -26.16
CA ALA A 7 -23.34 30.11 -24.86
C ALA A 7 -23.79 29.02 -23.88
N THR A 8 -25.01 28.49 -24.06
CA THR A 8 -25.64 27.48 -23.20
C THR A 8 -25.18 26.06 -23.57
N TYR A 9 -25.13 25.73 -24.86
CA TYR A 9 -24.80 24.39 -25.34
C TYR A 9 -23.43 24.36 -26.02
N LYS A 10 -22.40 23.94 -25.26
CA LYS A 10 -21.01 23.90 -25.74
C LYS A 10 -20.57 22.47 -26.05
N LYS A 11 -19.98 22.28 -27.23
CA LYS A 11 -19.22 21.07 -27.57
C LYS A 11 -17.75 21.32 -27.22
N VAL A 12 -17.14 20.41 -26.48
CA VAL A 12 -15.72 20.47 -26.10
C VAL A 12 -15.01 19.20 -26.59
N SER A 13 -13.71 19.31 -26.87
CA SER A 13 -12.87 18.16 -27.15
C SER A 13 -12.68 17.29 -25.89
N GLN A 14 -12.24 16.04 -26.07
CA GLN A 14 -12.00 15.14 -24.94
C GLN A 14 -10.93 15.69 -23.98
N LEU A 15 -9.86 16.29 -24.51
CA LEU A 15 -8.80 16.90 -23.70
C LEU A 15 -9.32 18.10 -22.89
N GLU A 16 -10.14 18.95 -23.50
CA GLU A 16 -10.78 20.07 -22.79
C GLU A 16 -11.76 19.57 -21.73
N HIS A 17 -12.51 18.50 -22.01
CA HIS A 17 -13.42 17.91 -21.03
C HIS A 17 -12.67 17.39 -19.79
N VAL A 18 -11.52 16.73 -19.98
CA VAL A 18 -10.67 16.27 -18.87
C VAL A 18 -10.25 17.43 -17.97
N LEU A 19 -9.85 18.56 -18.56
CA LEU A 19 -9.45 19.75 -17.80
C LEU A 19 -10.64 20.47 -17.16
N LEU A 20 -11.82 20.47 -17.79
CA LEU A 20 -13.04 21.10 -17.26
C LEU A 20 -13.68 20.28 -16.14
N ARG A 21 -13.58 18.95 -16.19
CA ARG A 21 -14.20 18.00 -15.26
C ARG A 21 -13.17 17.00 -14.73
N PRO A 22 -12.11 17.45 -14.04
CA PRO A 22 -11.03 16.58 -13.56
C PRO A 22 -11.52 15.49 -12.61
N ASP A 23 -12.60 15.75 -11.87
CA ASP A 23 -13.14 14.87 -10.83
C ASP A 23 -13.49 13.46 -11.35
N THR A 24 -14.00 13.37 -12.58
CA THR A 24 -14.35 12.06 -13.18
C THR A 24 -13.15 11.27 -13.69
N TYR A 25 -11.95 11.87 -13.72
CA TYR A 25 -10.74 11.25 -14.27
C TYR A 25 -9.68 11.00 -13.20
N ILE A 26 -9.39 12.02 -12.38
CA ILE A 26 -8.32 11.98 -11.37
C ILE A 26 -8.85 12.24 -9.95
N GLY A 27 -10.13 12.59 -9.80
CA GLY A 27 -10.71 13.03 -8.53
C GLY A 27 -10.55 14.53 -8.30
N SER A 28 -10.97 14.97 -7.12
CA SER A 28 -11.04 16.39 -6.76
C SER A 28 -9.69 17.12 -6.90
N VAL A 29 -9.74 18.31 -7.48
CA VAL A 29 -8.61 19.27 -7.55
C VAL A 29 -8.67 20.32 -6.44
N GLN A 30 -9.49 20.09 -5.40
CA GLN A 30 -9.53 20.90 -4.19
C GLN A 30 -8.78 20.22 -3.07
N TYR A 31 -8.22 21.02 -2.15
CA TYR A 31 -7.73 20.51 -0.89
C TYR A 31 -8.83 19.76 -0.13
N THR A 32 -8.45 18.62 0.41
CA THR A 32 -9.31 17.75 1.20
C THR A 32 -8.57 17.41 2.48
N GLN A 33 -9.22 17.61 3.62
CA GLN A 33 -8.69 17.21 4.92
C GLN A 33 -9.03 15.74 5.19
N THR A 34 -8.06 14.99 5.68
CA THR A 34 -8.28 13.61 6.10
C THR A 34 -7.27 13.23 7.17
N SER A 35 -7.65 12.33 8.08
CA SER A 35 -6.71 11.69 9.01
C SER A 35 -6.22 10.39 8.40
N THR A 36 -4.91 10.30 8.16
CA THR A 36 -4.32 9.11 7.55
C THR A 36 -2.87 8.93 8.01
N TRP A 37 -2.35 7.72 7.86
CA TRP A 37 -0.93 7.47 8.02
C TRP A 37 -0.17 8.17 6.90
N VAL A 38 0.92 8.86 7.21
CA VAL A 38 1.86 9.40 6.23
C VAL A 38 3.29 9.09 6.65
N TYR A 39 4.22 9.14 5.71
CA TYR A 39 5.63 8.96 6.02
C TYR A 39 6.23 10.30 6.46
N ASP A 40 6.81 10.31 7.66
CA ASP A 40 7.54 11.43 8.21
C ASP A 40 9.04 11.24 7.96
N SER A 41 9.60 12.06 7.08
CA SER A 41 11.01 12.01 6.70
C SER A 41 11.96 12.49 7.80
N GLU A 42 11.49 13.27 8.78
CA GLU A 42 12.35 13.72 9.89
C GLU A 42 12.54 12.61 10.91
N THR A 43 11.48 11.84 11.19
CA THR A 43 11.51 10.76 12.17
C THR A 43 11.73 9.37 11.57
N ASP A 44 11.71 9.26 10.24
CA ASP A 44 11.85 8.02 9.47
C ASP A 44 10.80 6.97 9.88
N LYS A 45 9.54 7.40 10.01
CA LYS A 45 8.42 6.60 10.51
C LYS A 45 7.10 6.91 9.82
N LEU A 46 6.17 5.97 9.88
CA LEU A 46 4.76 6.24 9.63
C LEU A 46 4.12 6.93 10.84
N VAL A 47 3.45 8.05 10.59
CA VAL A 47 2.74 8.84 11.60
C VAL A 47 1.29 9.02 11.16
N PHE A 48 0.34 8.70 12.03
CA PHE A 48 -1.07 9.01 11.82
C PHE A 48 -1.33 10.45 12.21
N ARG A 49 -1.68 11.29 11.23
CA ARG A 49 -1.98 12.69 11.45
C ARG A 49 -3.06 13.18 10.49
N GLU A 50 -3.69 14.29 10.85
CA GLU A 50 -4.51 15.03 9.90
C GLU A 50 -3.60 15.68 8.86
N ILE A 51 -3.98 15.53 7.60
CA ILE A 51 -3.32 16.13 6.46
C ILE A 51 -4.34 16.87 5.60
N SER A 52 -3.88 17.89 4.87
CA SER A 52 -4.63 18.57 3.83
C SER A 52 -3.91 18.36 2.50
N TYR A 53 -4.54 17.66 1.56
CA TYR A 53 -3.91 17.32 0.28
C TYR A 53 -4.89 17.43 -0.88
N VAL A 54 -4.39 17.44 -2.11
CA VAL A 54 -5.23 17.45 -3.32
C VAL A 54 -5.31 16.04 -3.93
N PRO A 55 -6.49 15.36 -3.89
CA PRO A 55 -6.64 13.98 -4.38
C PRO A 55 -6.23 13.79 -5.85
N GLY A 56 -6.54 14.75 -6.71
CA GLY A 56 -6.17 14.73 -8.12
C GLY A 56 -4.66 14.68 -8.35
N LEU A 57 -3.89 15.42 -7.54
CA LEU A 57 -2.43 15.42 -7.61
C LEU A 57 -1.85 14.08 -7.14
N TYR A 58 -2.35 13.56 -6.02
CA TYR A 58 -1.98 12.23 -5.54
C TYR A 58 -2.28 11.14 -6.57
N LYS A 59 -3.43 11.24 -7.24
CA LYS A 59 -3.86 10.27 -8.25
C LYS A 59 -2.95 10.24 -9.47
N ILE A 60 -2.56 11.40 -10.03
CA ILE A 60 -1.67 11.41 -11.20
C ILE A 60 -0.27 10.86 -10.90
N PHE A 61 0.20 10.97 -9.66
CA PHE A 61 1.41 10.31 -9.19
C PHE A 61 1.23 8.78 -9.11
N ASP A 62 0.14 8.33 -8.47
CA ASP A 62 -0.17 6.91 -8.32
C ASP A 62 -0.28 6.19 -9.68
N GLU A 63 -0.85 6.84 -10.70
CA GLU A 63 -0.92 6.29 -12.06
C GLU A 63 0.47 5.94 -12.63
N ILE A 64 1.47 6.80 -12.43
CA ILE A 64 2.83 6.51 -12.92
C ILE A 64 3.49 5.42 -12.08
N LEU A 65 3.32 5.45 -10.76
CA LEU A 65 3.88 4.46 -9.85
C LEU A 65 3.31 3.06 -10.09
N VAL A 66 2.00 2.96 -10.33
CA VAL A 66 1.32 1.70 -10.68
C VAL A 66 1.79 1.20 -12.04
N ASN A 67 2.01 2.07 -13.02
CA ASN A 67 2.57 1.68 -14.32
C ASN A 67 3.98 1.09 -14.19
N ALA A 68 4.83 1.69 -13.34
CA ALA A 68 6.16 1.15 -13.04
C ALA A 68 6.07 -0.22 -12.36
N ALA A 69 5.17 -0.40 -11.40
CA ALA A 69 4.97 -1.69 -10.72
C ALA A 69 4.36 -2.78 -11.61
N ASP A 70 3.45 -2.42 -12.53
CA ASP A 70 2.89 -3.34 -13.51
C ASP A 70 3.96 -3.92 -14.44
N ASN A 71 5.09 -3.22 -14.63
CA ASN A 71 6.20 -3.75 -15.42
C ASN A 71 6.83 -5.00 -14.78
N LYS A 72 6.67 -5.23 -13.47
CA LYS A 72 7.08 -6.49 -12.81
C LYS A 72 6.36 -7.71 -13.38
N GLN A 73 5.11 -7.54 -13.79
CA GLN A 73 4.33 -8.63 -14.38
C GLN A 73 4.74 -8.89 -15.83
N ARG A 74 5.16 -7.84 -16.55
CA ARG A 74 5.63 -7.92 -17.94
C ARG A 74 7.05 -8.48 -18.02
N ASP A 75 7.89 -8.11 -17.06
CA ASP A 75 9.25 -8.59 -16.90
C ASP A 75 9.50 -9.07 -15.45
N PRO A 76 9.49 -10.39 -15.22
CA PRO A 76 9.83 -10.97 -13.92
C PRO A 76 11.22 -10.60 -13.41
N LYS A 77 12.16 -10.17 -14.27
CA LYS A 77 13.51 -9.74 -13.88
C LYS A 77 13.56 -8.34 -13.28
N MET A 78 12.55 -7.51 -13.55
CA MET A 78 12.42 -6.19 -12.91
C MET A 78 12.49 -6.33 -11.39
N ASN A 79 13.30 -5.52 -10.74
CA ASN A 79 13.53 -5.64 -9.30
C ASN A 79 13.77 -4.30 -8.62
N THR A 80 13.73 -3.18 -9.33
CA THR A 80 13.98 -1.87 -8.73
C THR A 80 13.00 -0.83 -9.28
N ILE A 81 12.37 -0.08 -8.38
CA ILE A 81 11.69 1.17 -8.66
C ILE A 81 12.36 2.27 -7.83
N LYS A 82 12.57 3.44 -8.41
CA LYS A 82 13.09 4.62 -7.72
C LYS A 82 12.08 5.75 -7.86
N VAL A 83 11.79 6.43 -6.76
CA VAL A 83 10.87 7.58 -6.74
C VAL A 83 11.62 8.77 -6.17
N ASP A 84 11.63 9.85 -6.93
CA ASP A 84 12.35 11.07 -6.56
C ASP A 84 11.35 12.23 -6.63
N ILE A 85 11.20 12.95 -5.51
CA ILE A 85 10.30 14.10 -5.39
C ILE A 85 11.16 15.31 -5.06
N ASP A 86 11.31 16.19 -6.05
CA ASP A 86 12.06 17.43 -5.97
C ASP A 86 11.08 18.57 -5.65
N LYS A 87 11.02 18.93 -4.36
CA LYS A 87 10.16 20.01 -3.85
C LYS A 87 10.54 21.36 -4.46
N GLU A 88 11.83 21.66 -4.57
CA GLU A 88 12.33 22.95 -5.06
C GLU A 88 11.89 23.21 -6.52
N ASN A 89 11.93 22.17 -7.36
CA ASN A 89 11.55 22.28 -8.77
C ASN A 89 10.13 21.81 -9.07
N ASN A 90 9.35 21.46 -8.04
CA ASN A 90 8.02 20.85 -8.15
C ASN A 90 7.99 19.71 -9.19
N SER A 91 9.00 18.85 -9.13
CA SER A 91 9.21 17.77 -10.10
C SER A 91 9.16 16.42 -9.43
N ILE A 92 8.54 15.45 -10.08
CA ILE A 92 8.46 14.07 -9.60
C ILE A 92 9.03 13.16 -10.69
N SER A 93 9.86 12.20 -10.31
CA SER A 93 10.31 11.15 -11.21
C SER A 93 10.09 9.75 -10.67
N VAL A 94 9.66 8.86 -11.55
CA VAL A 94 9.50 7.44 -11.28
C VAL A 94 10.31 6.69 -12.32
N TRP A 95 11.25 5.88 -11.83
CA TRP A 95 12.12 5.05 -12.65
C TRP A 95 11.92 3.59 -12.28
N ASN A 96 11.94 2.69 -13.26
CA ASN A 96 12.01 1.26 -13.03
C ASN A 96 12.99 0.59 -14.01
N ASN A 97 13.68 -0.45 -13.54
CA ASN A 97 14.44 -1.33 -14.42
C ASN A 97 13.55 -2.40 -15.06
N GLY A 98 14.20 -3.37 -15.70
CA GLY A 98 13.53 -4.40 -16.47
C GLY A 98 13.14 -3.89 -17.85
N ARG A 99 12.49 -4.76 -18.63
CA ARG A 99 12.17 -4.52 -20.05
C ARG A 99 11.65 -3.10 -20.28
N GLY A 100 12.34 -2.39 -21.18
CA GLY A 100 11.95 -1.06 -21.62
C GLY A 100 10.76 -1.09 -22.56
N ILE A 101 10.31 0.09 -23.01
CA ILE A 101 9.25 0.19 -24.00
C ILE A 101 9.87 0.00 -25.40
N PRO A 102 9.21 -0.75 -26.30
CA PRO A 102 9.65 -0.87 -27.69
C PRO A 102 9.92 0.49 -28.34
N VAL A 103 11.16 0.77 -28.74
CA VAL A 103 11.51 2.02 -29.45
C VAL A 103 11.46 1.77 -30.95
N VAL A 104 10.24 1.64 -31.47
CA VAL A 104 9.96 1.36 -32.89
C VAL A 104 8.82 2.24 -33.40
N MET A 105 8.85 2.55 -34.70
CA MET A 105 7.78 3.27 -35.37
C MET A 105 6.55 2.35 -35.52
N HIS A 106 5.40 2.78 -35.01
CA HIS A 106 4.15 2.07 -35.20
C HIS A 106 3.66 2.25 -36.64
N LYS A 107 3.44 1.13 -37.35
CA LYS A 107 3.18 1.16 -38.81
C LYS A 107 1.88 1.86 -39.21
N VAL A 108 0.88 1.84 -38.33
CA VAL A 108 -0.45 2.45 -38.57
C VAL A 108 -0.43 3.92 -38.15
N GLU A 109 -0.27 4.17 -36.85
CA GLU A 109 -0.21 5.53 -36.27
C GLU A 109 0.95 6.44 -36.74
N LYS A 110 1.96 5.90 -37.43
CA LYS A 110 3.13 6.66 -37.95
C LYS A 110 3.88 7.48 -36.88
N MET A 111 3.92 6.99 -35.66
CA MET A 111 4.68 7.57 -34.54
C MET A 111 5.37 6.47 -33.72
N TYR A 112 6.33 6.85 -32.89
CA TYR A 112 7.01 5.88 -32.03
C TYR A 112 6.06 5.30 -30.98
N VAL A 113 6.22 4.03 -30.62
CA VAL A 113 5.37 3.41 -29.59
C VAL A 113 5.37 4.17 -28.25
N PRO A 114 6.51 4.65 -27.69
CA PRO A 114 6.50 5.45 -26.48
C PRO A 114 5.77 6.80 -26.67
N GLU A 115 5.89 7.43 -27.84
CA GLU A 115 5.14 8.64 -28.18
C GLU A 115 3.63 8.39 -28.14
N MET A 116 3.18 7.31 -28.79
CA MET A 116 1.78 6.91 -28.86
C MET A 116 1.17 6.66 -27.47
N ILE A 117 1.81 5.83 -26.65
CA ILE A 117 1.21 5.37 -25.39
C ILE A 117 1.22 6.42 -24.27
N PHE A 118 2.00 7.50 -24.40
CA PHE A 118 2.10 8.61 -23.44
C PHE A 118 1.55 9.96 -23.97
N GLY A 119 1.46 10.14 -25.28
CA GLY A 119 1.03 11.39 -25.92
C GLY A 119 -0.37 11.34 -26.54
N THR A 120 -0.95 10.16 -26.73
CA THR A 120 -2.27 10.01 -27.36
C THR A 120 -3.27 9.39 -26.38
N LEU A 121 -4.41 10.06 -26.18
CA LEU A 121 -5.54 9.52 -25.40
C LEU A 121 -6.06 8.21 -26.02
N LEU A 122 -6.70 7.36 -25.21
CA LEU A 122 -7.30 6.09 -25.67
C LEU A 122 -6.28 5.09 -26.26
N THR A 123 -5.05 5.11 -25.75
CA THR A 123 -4.00 4.15 -26.12
C THR A 123 -3.70 3.21 -24.95
N SER A 124 -3.67 1.91 -25.22
CA SER A 124 -3.40 0.88 -24.21
C SER A 124 -2.89 -0.40 -24.86
N SER A 125 -2.01 -1.11 -24.17
CA SER A 125 -1.63 -2.49 -24.52
C SER A 125 -2.69 -3.52 -24.11
N ASN A 126 -3.78 -3.08 -23.48
CA ASN A 126 -4.74 -3.92 -22.75
C ASN A 126 -6.14 -3.95 -23.40
N TYR A 127 -6.26 -3.65 -24.70
CA TYR A 127 -7.55 -3.71 -25.43
C TYR A 127 -7.93 -5.11 -25.95
N ASN A 128 -7.08 -6.12 -25.76
CA ASN A 128 -7.41 -7.49 -26.13
C ASN A 128 -7.98 -8.25 -24.93
N ASP A 129 -9.31 -8.23 -24.80
CA ASP A 129 -10.05 -8.87 -23.69
C ASP A 129 -9.97 -10.40 -23.69
N ASN A 130 -9.44 -11.02 -24.76
CA ASN A 130 -9.24 -12.47 -24.84
C ASN A 130 -8.06 -12.97 -24.00
N GLU A 131 -7.16 -12.07 -23.58
CA GLU A 131 -6.06 -12.41 -22.66
C GLU A 131 -6.42 -11.93 -21.25
N LYS A 132 -6.68 -12.85 -20.32
CA LYS A 132 -6.82 -12.54 -18.88
C LYS A 132 -5.51 -11.94 -18.35
N LYS A 133 -5.33 -10.63 -18.46
CA LYS A 133 -4.16 -9.91 -17.95
C LYS A 133 -4.43 -9.30 -16.59
N THR A 134 -3.47 -9.49 -15.68
CA THR A 134 -3.51 -9.00 -14.31
C THR A 134 -2.86 -7.61 -14.15
N THR A 135 -2.79 -6.77 -15.17
CA THR A 135 -2.19 -5.42 -15.07
C THR A 135 -3.21 -4.38 -14.58
N GLY A 136 -2.77 -3.36 -13.84
CA GLY A 136 -3.62 -2.33 -13.22
C GLY A 136 -4.12 -1.27 -14.21
N GLY A 137 -3.36 -0.98 -15.26
CA GLY A 137 -3.76 -0.03 -16.32
C GLY A 137 -4.88 -0.55 -17.22
N ARG A 138 -6.14 -0.54 -16.77
CA ARG A 138 -7.28 -1.09 -17.54
C ARG A 138 -7.80 -0.14 -18.63
N ASN A 139 -7.90 1.15 -18.31
CA ASN A 139 -8.67 2.07 -19.17
C ASN A 139 -7.80 2.85 -20.17
N GLY A 140 -6.47 2.68 -20.15
CA GLY A 140 -5.58 3.38 -21.08
C GLY A 140 -5.48 4.88 -20.86
N TYR A 141 -5.86 5.41 -19.69
CA TYR A 141 -5.82 6.86 -19.40
C TYR A 141 -4.64 7.29 -18.52
N GLY A 142 -4.24 6.46 -17.55
CA GLY A 142 -3.38 6.85 -16.42
C GLY A 142 -2.22 7.79 -16.74
N ALA A 143 -1.25 7.32 -17.53
CA ALA A 143 -0.07 8.14 -17.85
C ALA A 143 -0.38 9.40 -18.69
N LYS A 144 -1.44 9.36 -19.51
CA LYS A 144 -1.89 10.54 -20.26
C LYS A 144 -2.56 11.56 -19.35
N LEU A 145 -3.31 11.12 -18.34
CA LEU A 145 -3.86 12.04 -17.33
C LEU A 145 -2.72 12.75 -16.61
N THR A 146 -1.67 12.05 -16.21
CA THR A 146 -0.47 12.70 -15.64
C THR A 146 0.12 13.72 -16.61
N ASN A 147 0.23 13.41 -17.90
CA ASN A 147 0.72 14.35 -18.92
C ASN A 147 -0.19 15.59 -19.07
N ILE A 148 -1.51 15.40 -19.14
CA ILE A 148 -2.51 16.48 -19.25
C ILE A 148 -2.48 17.41 -18.04
N PHE A 149 -2.27 16.87 -16.84
CA PHE A 149 -2.18 17.66 -15.61
C PHE A 149 -0.75 18.14 -15.28
N SER A 150 0.17 18.10 -16.25
CA SER A 150 1.56 18.54 -16.08
C SER A 150 1.91 19.76 -16.96
N LYS A 151 2.72 20.67 -16.40
CA LYS A 151 3.40 21.73 -17.16
C LYS A 151 4.44 21.13 -18.12
N LYS A 152 5.14 20.10 -17.64
CA LYS A 152 6.19 19.38 -18.38
C LYS A 152 6.11 17.90 -18.04
N PHE A 153 6.15 17.04 -19.05
CA PHE A 153 6.10 15.59 -18.89
C PHE A 153 7.14 14.97 -19.83
N THR A 154 8.09 14.22 -19.29
CA THR A 154 9.20 13.63 -20.03
C THR A 154 9.20 12.13 -19.85
N VAL A 155 9.27 11.40 -20.96
CA VAL A 155 9.46 9.94 -20.97
C VAL A 155 10.84 9.65 -21.51
N GLU A 156 11.58 8.80 -20.80
CA GLU A 156 12.86 8.27 -21.23
C GLU A 156 12.84 6.75 -21.06
N THR A 157 13.24 6.01 -22.08
CA THR A 157 13.28 4.54 -22.01
C THR A 157 14.41 4.00 -22.87
N SER A 158 15.01 2.91 -22.42
CA SER A 158 16.01 2.17 -23.18
C SER A 158 15.54 0.74 -23.36
N SER A 159 15.63 0.24 -24.59
CA SER A 159 15.29 -1.13 -24.93
C SER A 159 16.41 -1.78 -25.72
N SER A 160 17.12 -2.71 -25.07
CA SER A 160 18.17 -3.52 -25.67
C SER A 160 17.65 -4.44 -26.78
N GLU A 161 16.41 -4.94 -26.66
CA GLU A 161 15.75 -5.74 -27.70
C GLU A 161 15.65 -4.99 -29.04
N TYR A 162 15.36 -3.68 -28.99
CA TYR A 162 15.26 -2.83 -30.17
C TYR A 162 16.54 -2.02 -30.45
N GLY A 163 17.57 -2.18 -29.62
CA GLY A 163 18.86 -1.50 -29.73
C GLY A 163 18.79 0.03 -29.60
N ARG A 164 17.69 0.58 -29.06
CA ARG A 164 17.43 2.03 -29.08
C ARG A 164 16.99 2.57 -27.73
N LYS A 165 17.38 3.82 -27.48
CA LYS A 165 16.94 4.68 -26.41
C LYS A 165 16.08 5.80 -26.98
N PHE A 166 15.03 6.14 -26.26
CA PHE A 166 14.06 7.16 -26.60
C PHE A 166 13.96 8.19 -25.48
N LYS A 167 13.84 9.47 -25.84
CA LYS A 167 13.45 10.55 -24.94
C LYS A 167 12.52 11.53 -25.64
N GLN A 168 11.38 11.84 -25.03
CA GLN A 168 10.47 12.87 -25.55
C GLN A 168 9.84 13.65 -24.39
N THR A 169 9.59 14.95 -24.63
CA THR A 169 8.99 15.86 -23.66
C THR A 169 7.71 16.48 -24.22
N TRP A 170 6.64 16.48 -23.45
CA TRP A 170 5.42 17.25 -23.67
C TRP A 170 5.36 18.42 -22.70
N VAL A 171 4.75 19.52 -23.13
CA VAL A 171 4.52 20.72 -22.32
C VAL A 171 3.10 21.24 -22.49
N ASN A 172 2.66 22.06 -21.54
CA ASN A 172 1.36 22.73 -21.54
C ASN A 172 0.19 21.75 -21.62
N SER A 173 0.06 20.85 -20.65
CA SER A 173 -1.06 19.90 -20.56
C SER A 173 -1.18 19.01 -21.80
N MET A 174 -0.05 18.44 -22.25
CA MET A 174 0.06 17.60 -23.44
C MET A 174 -0.26 18.30 -24.77
N LYS A 175 -0.55 19.61 -24.78
CA LYS A 175 -0.92 20.36 -26.00
C LYS A 175 0.24 20.58 -26.97
N LYS A 176 1.47 20.59 -26.46
CA LYS A 176 2.68 20.75 -27.29
C LYS A 176 3.62 19.59 -27.01
N GLN A 177 4.01 18.88 -28.07
CA GLN A 177 5.01 17.83 -28.02
C GLN A 177 6.33 18.33 -28.61
N GLY A 178 7.44 17.98 -27.95
CA GLY A 178 8.79 18.12 -28.51
C GLY A 178 9.13 16.95 -29.42
N GLU A 179 10.21 17.08 -30.19
CA GLU A 179 10.72 16.00 -31.03
C GLU A 179 11.26 14.83 -30.17
N ALA A 180 11.06 13.62 -30.68
CA ALA A 180 11.61 12.42 -30.07
C ALA A 180 13.11 12.33 -30.35
N VAL A 181 13.92 12.29 -29.29
CA VAL A 181 15.37 12.07 -29.37
C VAL A 181 15.63 10.58 -29.31
N ILE A 182 16.18 10.03 -30.40
CA ILE A 182 16.55 8.61 -30.52
C ILE A 182 18.06 8.48 -30.50
N SER A 183 18.56 7.53 -29.70
CA SER A 183 19.98 7.18 -29.60
C SER A 183 20.13 5.67 -29.41
N ASP A 184 21.36 5.16 -29.37
CA ASP A 184 21.59 3.75 -29.09
C ASP A 184 21.13 3.37 -27.68
N SER A 185 20.63 2.14 -27.51
CA SER A 185 20.24 1.65 -26.19
C SER A 185 21.42 1.62 -25.23
N THR A 186 21.13 1.87 -23.96
CA THR A 186 22.03 1.48 -22.87
C THR A 186 22.13 -0.04 -22.75
N LYS A 187 23.18 -0.55 -22.09
CA LYS A 187 23.30 -1.98 -21.77
C LYS A 187 22.15 -2.51 -20.92
N ASP A 188 21.60 -1.66 -20.06
CA ASP A 188 20.49 -1.99 -19.16
C ASP A 188 19.17 -1.37 -19.66
N ASP A 189 18.09 -2.17 -19.65
CA ASP A 189 16.74 -1.70 -19.95
C ASP A 189 16.14 -0.93 -18.77
N TYR A 190 15.40 0.14 -19.09
CA TYR A 190 14.65 0.91 -18.10
C TYR A 190 13.53 1.75 -18.72
N THR A 191 12.64 2.23 -17.86
CA THR A 191 11.71 3.31 -18.14
C THR A 191 11.79 4.36 -17.04
N LYS A 192 11.85 5.64 -17.41
CA LYS A 192 11.81 6.80 -16.53
C LYS A 192 10.72 7.74 -17.00
N VAL A 193 9.83 8.11 -16.09
CA VAL A 193 8.87 9.19 -16.29
C VAL A 193 9.23 10.33 -15.34
N VAL A 194 9.35 11.54 -15.87
CA VAL A 194 9.59 12.76 -15.09
C VAL A 194 8.47 13.73 -15.40
N PHE A 195 7.79 14.26 -14.40
CA PHE A 195 6.72 15.21 -14.61
C PHE A 195 6.74 16.35 -13.59
N GLN A 196 6.41 17.53 -14.06
CA GLN A 196 6.19 18.73 -13.25
C GLN A 196 4.69 19.04 -13.30
N PRO A 197 3.93 18.73 -12.24
CA PRO A 197 2.50 19.00 -12.19
C PRO A 197 2.18 20.47 -12.49
N ASP A 198 1.09 20.74 -13.20
CA ASP A 198 0.57 22.11 -13.30
C ASP A 198 -0.21 22.45 -12.03
N LEU A 199 0.52 22.85 -10.99
CA LEU A 199 -0.02 23.17 -9.66
C LEU A 199 -1.16 24.20 -9.69
N ARG A 200 -1.22 25.06 -10.71
CA ARG A 200 -2.34 26.00 -10.91
C ARG A 200 -3.68 25.27 -11.11
N LEU A 201 -3.67 24.13 -11.79
CA LEU A 201 -4.86 23.29 -11.99
C LEU A 201 -5.31 22.63 -10.68
N PHE A 202 -4.39 22.45 -9.74
CA PHE A 202 -4.61 21.89 -8.41
C PHE A 202 -4.83 22.96 -7.33
N LYS A 203 -4.80 24.25 -7.69
CA LYS A 203 -4.85 25.39 -6.75
C LYS A 203 -3.74 25.34 -5.70
N MET A 204 -2.56 24.92 -6.10
CA MET A 204 -1.35 24.81 -5.29
C MET A 204 -0.26 25.73 -5.84
N GLU A 205 0.66 26.15 -4.97
CA GLU A 205 1.85 26.92 -5.35
C GLU A 205 3.11 26.05 -5.38
N GLU A 206 3.19 25.10 -4.46
CA GLU A 206 4.28 24.12 -4.33
C GLU A 206 3.75 22.71 -3.99
N LEU A 207 4.64 21.72 -4.06
CA LEU A 207 4.43 20.42 -3.45
C LEU A 207 4.61 20.54 -1.94
N ASP A 208 3.53 20.71 -1.20
CA ASP A 208 3.56 20.82 0.26
C ASP A 208 4.01 19.52 0.96
N ASP A 209 4.34 19.63 2.25
CA ASP A 209 4.87 18.51 3.02
C ASP A 209 3.83 17.40 3.22
N ASP A 210 2.53 17.73 3.22
CA ASP A 210 1.44 16.76 3.37
C ASP A 210 1.32 15.85 2.15
N ILE A 211 1.32 16.42 0.95
CA ILE A 211 1.27 15.63 -0.29
C ILE A 211 2.56 14.84 -0.47
N ILE A 212 3.73 15.40 -0.14
CA ILE A 212 5.01 14.69 -0.23
C ILE A 212 5.04 13.50 0.74
N ALA A 213 4.62 13.69 1.99
CA ALA A 213 4.55 12.63 2.99
C ALA A 213 3.60 11.50 2.55
N LEU A 214 2.48 11.86 1.92
CA LEU A 214 1.50 10.90 1.39
C LEU A 214 2.03 10.14 0.16
N MET A 215 2.67 10.83 -0.78
CA MET A 215 3.30 10.21 -1.96
C MET A 215 4.45 9.30 -1.55
N SER A 216 5.24 9.71 -0.56
CA SER A 216 6.32 8.91 0.02
C SER A 216 5.75 7.63 0.62
N ARG A 217 4.77 7.71 1.53
CA ARG A 217 4.07 6.53 2.05
C ARG A 217 3.55 5.63 0.92
N ARG A 218 3.00 6.22 -0.15
CA ARG A 218 2.51 5.42 -1.27
C ARG A 218 3.63 4.67 -2.00
N ALA A 219 4.82 5.25 -2.14
CA ALA A 219 6.00 4.51 -2.59
C ALA A 219 6.33 3.36 -1.63
N TYR A 220 6.23 3.55 -0.32
CA TYR A 220 6.42 2.47 0.67
C TYR A 220 5.40 1.33 0.51
N ASP A 221 4.11 1.64 0.34
CA ASP A 221 3.05 0.64 0.09
C ASP A 221 3.35 -0.21 -1.14
N MET A 222 3.89 0.41 -2.19
CA MET A 222 4.24 -0.28 -3.43
C MET A 222 5.43 -1.21 -3.25
N ALA A 223 6.37 -0.90 -2.34
CA ALA A 223 7.46 -1.77 -1.97
C ALA A 223 6.94 -3.03 -1.24
N GLY A 224 6.00 -2.83 -0.30
CA GLY A 224 5.40 -3.94 0.46
C GLY A 224 4.49 -4.84 -0.37
N THR A 225 3.90 -4.32 -1.45
CA THR A 225 2.92 -5.06 -2.26
C THR A 225 3.48 -5.64 -3.57
N THR A 226 4.68 -5.24 -4.00
CA THR A 226 5.30 -5.73 -5.25
C THR A 226 6.42 -6.73 -4.94
N ARG A 227 6.09 -8.03 -4.90
CA ARG A 227 7.02 -9.14 -4.60
C ARG A 227 8.33 -9.04 -5.39
N GLY A 228 9.46 -9.03 -4.69
CA GLY A 228 10.80 -9.05 -5.29
C GLY A 228 11.23 -7.75 -6.00
N VAL A 229 10.57 -6.63 -5.70
CA VAL A 229 10.98 -5.29 -6.15
C VAL A 229 11.49 -4.50 -4.95
N LYS A 230 12.74 -4.07 -5.02
CA LYS A 230 13.34 -3.10 -4.12
C LYS A 230 12.86 -1.71 -4.52
N ILE A 231 12.28 -0.98 -3.58
CA ILE A 231 12.14 0.47 -3.70
C ILE A 231 13.28 1.06 -2.90
N THR A 232 14.17 1.79 -3.57
CA THR A 232 15.44 2.23 -2.97
C THR A 232 15.28 3.19 -1.80
N ASP A 233 14.10 3.80 -1.68
CA ASP A 233 13.86 4.91 -0.76
C ASP A 233 13.06 4.51 0.49
N ASN A 234 12.89 3.20 0.75
CA ASN A 234 12.23 2.72 1.98
C ASN A 234 13.26 2.39 3.06
N ALA A 235 13.55 3.36 3.93
CA ALA A 235 14.57 3.24 4.95
C ALA A 235 14.20 2.20 6.02
N GLU A 236 12.94 2.12 6.45
CA GLU A 236 12.47 1.18 7.47
C GLU A 236 12.59 -0.27 7.00
N ILE A 237 12.17 -0.60 5.78
CA ILE A 237 12.34 -1.95 5.20
C ILE A 237 13.84 -2.25 5.06
N ASN A 238 14.64 -1.31 4.56
CA ASN A 238 16.07 -1.50 4.43
C ASN A 238 16.74 -1.72 5.80
N ASN A 239 16.32 -0.99 6.83
CA ASN A 239 16.80 -1.11 8.20
C ASN A 239 16.39 -2.44 8.80
N MET A 240 15.11 -2.84 8.68
CA MET A 240 14.64 -4.17 9.09
C MET A 240 15.47 -5.28 8.45
N ILE A 241 15.65 -5.23 7.13
CA ILE A 241 16.44 -6.23 6.39
C ILE A 241 17.87 -6.31 6.94
N LYS A 242 18.53 -5.17 7.14
CA LYS A 242 19.90 -5.10 7.68
C LYS A 242 19.98 -5.60 9.13
N ILE A 243 19.03 -5.21 9.98
CA ILE A 243 18.98 -5.57 11.40
C ILE A 243 18.76 -7.06 11.56
N ILE A 244 17.83 -7.64 10.81
CA ILE A 244 17.49 -9.06 10.87
C ILE A 244 18.54 -9.91 10.14
N GLY A 245 19.28 -9.34 9.19
CA GLY A 245 20.23 -10.06 8.34
C GLY A 245 19.57 -10.73 7.14
N LEU A 246 18.41 -10.23 6.71
CA LEU A 246 17.69 -10.74 5.56
C LEU A 246 18.45 -10.40 4.26
N GLN A 247 18.27 -11.26 3.26
CA GLN A 247 18.88 -11.13 1.95
C GLN A 247 17.82 -11.39 0.90
N TYR A 248 17.61 -10.42 0.01
CA TYR A 248 16.71 -10.61 -1.12
C TYR A 248 17.15 -11.78 -1.98
N LYS A 249 16.19 -12.56 -2.51
CA LYS A 249 16.39 -13.75 -3.35
C LYS A 249 17.04 -14.96 -2.67
N LYS A 250 17.54 -14.84 -1.43
CA LYS A 250 17.95 -16.00 -0.62
C LYS A 250 16.70 -16.70 -0.09
N LYS A 251 16.68 -18.04 -0.16
CA LYS A 251 15.67 -18.86 0.50
C LYS A 251 16.19 -19.28 1.88
N TYR A 252 15.30 -19.34 2.86
CA TYR A 252 15.62 -19.72 4.25
C TYR A 252 14.98 -21.07 4.57
N ASP A 253 15.39 -22.09 3.84
CA ASP A 253 14.71 -23.40 3.84
C ASP A 253 15.36 -24.36 4.85
N THR A 254 16.63 -24.15 5.21
CA THR A 254 17.41 -25.00 6.12
C THR A 254 17.75 -24.29 7.44
N ASP A 255 18.15 -25.06 8.46
CA ASP A 255 18.58 -24.48 9.75
C ASP A 255 19.86 -23.66 9.59
N ALA A 256 20.80 -24.11 8.74
CA ALA A 256 22.00 -23.35 8.39
C ALA A 256 21.67 -22.00 7.71
N ASP A 257 20.56 -21.91 6.97
CA ASP A 257 20.10 -20.63 6.43
C ASP A 257 19.57 -19.71 7.55
N LEU A 258 18.85 -20.25 8.53
CA LEU A 258 18.38 -19.47 9.67
C LEU A 258 19.53 -18.98 10.55
N ASP A 259 20.59 -19.77 10.70
CA ASP A 259 21.80 -19.37 11.45
C ASP A 259 22.52 -18.17 10.82
N SER A 260 22.27 -17.90 9.54
CA SER A 260 22.80 -16.70 8.87
C SER A 260 22.03 -15.41 9.22
N LEU A 261 20.85 -15.53 9.85
CA LEU A 261 20.09 -14.39 10.36
C LEU A 261 20.71 -13.92 11.68
N ARG A 262 20.61 -12.61 11.94
CA ARG A 262 21.06 -12.02 13.21
C ARG A 262 20.08 -12.28 14.35
N TYR A 263 18.81 -12.51 14.01
CA TYR A 263 17.74 -12.80 14.95
C TYR A 263 16.91 -13.97 14.44
N GLY A 264 16.58 -14.92 15.32
CA GLY A 264 15.82 -16.13 14.98
C GLY A 264 14.30 -15.95 14.93
N LYS A 265 13.77 -14.81 15.39
CA LYS A 265 12.34 -14.46 15.36
C LYS A 265 12.17 -12.95 15.20
N ILE A 266 11.01 -12.54 14.70
CA ILE A 266 10.50 -11.17 14.77
C ILE A 266 9.28 -11.16 15.68
N MET A 267 9.29 -10.29 16.69
CA MET A 267 8.13 -10.02 17.54
C MET A 267 7.51 -8.68 17.14
N ILE A 268 6.26 -8.71 16.70
CA ILE A 268 5.50 -7.52 16.33
C ILE A 268 4.82 -6.97 17.59
N MET A 269 5.16 -5.73 17.96
CA MET A 269 4.54 -5.01 19.05
C MET A 269 3.77 -3.83 18.45
N ALA A 270 2.45 -3.96 18.33
CA ALA A 270 1.57 -2.95 17.77
C ALA A 270 0.40 -2.68 18.73
N ASP A 271 -0.27 -1.55 18.56
CA ASP A 271 -1.44 -1.22 19.37
C ASP A 271 -2.57 -2.23 19.13
N GLN A 272 -3.34 -2.52 20.17
CA GLN A 272 -4.41 -3.51 20.12
C GLN A 272 -5.70 -2.89 19.56
N ASP A 273 -5.57 -2.28 18.38
CA ASP A 273 -6.61 -1.61 17.64
C ASP A 273 -6.59 -2.01 16.15
N GLN A 274 -7.39 -1.33 15.35
CA GLN A 274 -7.54 -1.62 13.94
C GLN A 274 -6.25 -1.33 13.14
N ASP A 275 -5.57 -0.24 13.45
CA ASP A 275 -4.34 0.16 12.76
C ASP A 275 -3.18 -0.78 13.10
N GLY A 276 -3.04 -1.17 14.37
CA GLY A 276 -2.06 -2.16 14.77
C GLY A 276 -2.30 -3.52 14.12
N SER A 277 -3.56 -3.93 13.98
CA SER A 277 -3.95 -5.12 13.21
C SER A 277 -3.50 -5.01 11.75
N HIS A 278 -3.66 -3.83 11.13
CA HIS A 278 -3.23 -3.59 9.76
C HIS A 278 -1.69 -3.67 9.63
N ILE A 279 -0.95 -3.07 10.55
CA ILE A 279 0.52 -3.10 10.60
C ILE A 279 1.02 -4.54 10.72
N LYS A 280 0.46 -5.33 11.65
CA LYS A 280 0.78 -6.77 11.78
C LYS A 280 0.59 -7.49 10.45
N GLY A 281 -0.54 -7.24 9.79
CA GLY A 281 -0.85 -7.79 8.48
C GLY A 281 0.16 -7.42 7.40
N LEU A 282 0.58 -6.15 7.33
CA LEU A 282 1.58 -5.68 6.37
C LEU A 282 2.96 -6.31 6.61
N VAL A 283 3.39 -6.46 7.86
CA VAL A 283 4.65 -7.13 8.21
C VAL A 283 4.61 -8.61 7.84
N ILE A 284 3.52 -9.31 8.17
CA ILE A 284 3.31 -10.72 7.79
C ILE A 284 3.34 -10.84 6.27
N ASN A 285 2.62 -9.99 5.54
CA ASN A 285 2.62 -10.00 4.08
C ASN A 285 4.00 -9.71 3.51
N PHE A 286 4.76 -8.76 4.07
CA PHE A 286 6.11 -8.43 3.63
C PHE A 286 7.05 -9.64 3.75
N ILE A 287 7.02 -10.35 4.88
CA ILE A 287 7.82 -11.56 5.09
C ILE A 287 7.33 -12.68 4.16
N HIS A 288 6.02 -12.93 4.09
CA HIS A 288 5.42 -13.94 3.20
C HIS A 288 5.79 -13.72 1.73
N SER A 289 5.73 -12.47 1.29
CA SER A 289 5.95 -12.05 -0.08
C SER A 289 7.40 -12.20 -0.55
N ASN A 290 8.36 -12.00 0.36
CA ASN A 290 9.78 -12.00 0.04
C ASN A 290 10.48 -13.30 0.46
N TRP A 291 10.05 -13.91 1.57
CA TRP A 291 10.64 -15.11 2.19
C TRP A 291 9.56 -16.03 2.79
N PRO A 292 8.74 -16.69 1.96
CA PRO A 292 7.64 -17.54 2.44
C PRO A 292 8.11 -18.69 3.34
N SER A 293 9.34 -19.18 3.20
CA SER A 293 9.87 -20.22 4.09
C SER A 293 10.05 -19.75 5.54
N LEU A 294 10.21 -18.45 5.79
CA LEU A 294 10.23 -17.92 7.15
C LEU A 294 8.85 -17.98 7.82
N ILE A 295 7.77 -17.73 7.06
CA ILE A 295 6.40 -17.91 7.55
C ILE A 295 6.18 -19.36 7.97
N ARG A 296 6.56 -20.31 7.10
CA ARG A 296 6.44 -21.75 7.33
C ARG A 296 7.27 -22.26 8.52
N ARG A 297 8.33 -21.54 8.89
CA ARG A 297 9.21 -21.82 10.03
C ARG A 297 8.84 -21.03 11.29
N ASN A 298 7.61 -20.51 11.36
CA ASN A 298 7.06 -19.80 12.52
C ASN A 298 7.90 -18.58 12.94
N PHE A 299 8.53 -17.89 11.99
CA PHE A 299 9.49 -16.81 12.26
C PHE A 299 8.87 -15.58 12.93
N VAL A 300 7.55 -15.42 12.82
CA VAL A 300 6.81 -14.25 13.30
C VAL A 300 6.09 -14.58 14.61
N GLU A 301 6.18 -13.67 15.55
CA GLU A 301 5.47 -13.67 16.83
C GLU A 301 4.85 -12.29 17.03
N GLU A 302 3.85 -12.18 17.91
CA GLU A 302 3.33 -10.90 18.35
C GLU A 302 3.35 -10.78 19.86
N PHE A 303 3.35 -9.52 20.29
CA PHE A 303 3.16 -9.14 21.68
C PHE A 303 1.79 -8.49 21.82
N ILE A 304 0.92 -9.09 22.63
CA ILE A 304 -0.41 -8.55 22.92
C ILE A 304 -0.43 -7.82 24.26
N THR A 305 -1.25 -6.78 24.37
CA THR A 305 -1.50 -6.07 25.63
C THR A 305 -2.95 -6.18 26.08
N PRO A 306 -3.22 -6.06 27.38
CA PRO A 306 -4.60 -6.04 27.88
C PRO A 306 -5.35 -4.84 27.33
N ILE A 307 -6.61 -5.03 26.98
CA ILE A 307 -7.51 -3.95 26.54
C ILE A 307 -8.30 -3.37 27.71
N VAL A 308 -8.50 -4.15 28.78
CA VAL A 308 -9.16 -3.72 30.02
C VAL A 308 -8.36 -4.21 31.22
N LYS A 309 -8.21 -3.37 32.25
CA LYS A 309 -7.70 -3.78 33.57
C LYS A 309 -8.70 -3.37 34.65
N ALA A 310 -9.09 -4.33 35.48
CA ALA A 310 -9.87 -4.09 36.69
C ALA A 310 -8.91 -4.09 37.89
N SER A 311 -9.06 -3.13 38.80
CA SER A 311 -8.21 -3.05 40.00
C SER A 311 -9.03 -2.74 41.25
N LYS A 312 -8.70 -3.42 42.36
CA LYS A 312 -9.30 -3.21 43.68
C LYS A 312 -8.27 -3.44 44.77
N GLY A 313 -7.84 -2.36 45.42
CA GLY A 313 -6.75 -2.41 46.41
C GLY A 313 -5.45 -2.91 45.77
N LYS A 314 -4.96 -4.07 46.20
CA LYS A 314 -3.74 -4.73 45.66
C LYS A 314 -4.05 -5.73 44.54
N GLU A 315 -5.31 -6.06 44.31
CA GLU A 315 -5.69 -7.00 43.27
C GLU A 315 -5.85 -6.29 41.93
N SER A 316 -5.30 -6.89 40.87
CA SER A 316 -5.48 -6.42 39.50
C SER A 316 -5.71 -7.58 38.54
N LEU A 317 -6.71 -7.45 37.69
CA LEU A 317 -7.08 -8.40 36.66
C LEU A 317 -6.95 -7.73 35.30
N SER A 318 -6.32 -8.41 34.35
CA SER A 318 -6.06 -7.92 33.00
C SER A 318 -6.80 -8.79 31.99
N PHE A 319 -7.59 -8.14 31.14
CA PHE A 319 -8.42 -8.78 30.13
C PHE A 319 -7.92 -8.39 28.73
N PHE A 320 -7.78 -9.38 27.86
CA PHE A 320 -7.23 -9.21 26.50
C PHE A 320 -8.32 -9.22 25.43
N SER A 321 -9.56 -9.53 25.81
CA SER A 321 -10.74 -9.39 24.96
C SER A 321 -11.96 -8.93 25.76
N ILE A 322 -12.93 -8.34 25.06
CA ILE A 322 -14.16 -7.83 25.68
C ILE A 322 -15.00 -8.96 26.30
N PRO A 323 -15.11 -10.17 25.71
CA PRO A 323 -15.83 -11.28 26.33
C PRO A 323 -15.24 -11.70 27.66
N GLU A 324 -13.90 -11.75 27.77
CA GLU A 324 -13.23 -12.10 29.02
C GLU A 324 -13.63 -11.12 30.14
N TYR A 325 -13.65 -9.82 29.83
CA TYR A 325 -14.11 -8.79 30.76
C TYR A 325 -15.61 -8.90 31.07
N VAL A 326 -16.46 -9.16 30.06
CA VAL A 326 -17.91 -9.27 30.23
C VAL A 326 -18.29 -10.52 31.05
N GLU A 327 -17.61 -11.64 30.84
CA GLU A 327 -17.79 -12.88 31.61
C GLU A 327 -17.41 -12.69 33.07
N TRP A 328 -16.26 -12.06 33.33
CA TRP A 328 -15.85 -11.67 34.69
C TRP A 328 -16.88 -10.72 35.34
N ARG A 329 -17.37 -9.72 34.60
CA ARG A 329 -18.36 -8.76 35.09
C ARG A 329 -19.70 -9.43 35.44
N LYS A 330 -20.12 -10.43 34.68
CA LYS A 330 -21.35 -11.20 34.93
C LYS A 330 -21.22 -12.14 36.14
N SER A 331 -20.03 -12.69 36.36
CA SER A 331 -19.76 -13.65 37.43
C SER A 331 -19.33 -13.01 38.76
N THR A 332 -19.11 -11.69 38.78
CA THR A 332 -18.62 -10.95 39.97
C THR A 332 -19.68 -9.98 40.48
N ASP A 333 -20.42 -10.35 41.53
CA ASP A 333 -21.52 -9.52 42.08
C ASP A 333 -21.11 -8.10 42.46
N ASN A 334 -19.88 -7.92 42.97
CA ASN A 334 -19.36 -6.63 43.43
C ASN A 334 -18.48 -5.91 42.39
N TRP A 335 -18.56 -6.25 41.10
CA TRP A 335 -17.71 -5.70 40.04
C TRP A 335 -17.73 -4.15 40.01
N LYS A 336 -18.84 -3.51 40.38
CA LYS A 336 -18.98 -2.04 40.46
C LYS A 336 -18.02 -1.38 41.46
N SER A 337 -17.50 -2.15 42.43
CA SER A 337 -16.50 -1.67 43.40
C SER A 337 -15.07 -1.68 42.86
N TRP A 338 -14.84 -2.20 41.66
CA TRP A 338 -13.54 -2.24 41.01
C TRP A 338 -13.33 -0.99 40.14
N LYS A 339 -12.10 -0.47 40.11
CA LYS A 339 -11.71 0.56 39.16
C LYS A 339 -11.41 -0.07 37.81
N ILE A 340 -12.13 0.33 36.78
CA ILE A 340 -11.96 -0.20 35.41
C ILE A 340 -11.18 0.82 34.57
N LYS A 341 -10.08 0.37 33.96
CA LYS A 341 -9.26 1.14 33.02
C LYS A 341 -9.31 0.48 31.65
N TYR A 342 -9.61 1.26 30.62
CA TYR A 342 -9.56 0.84 29.22
C TYR A 342 -8.25 1.35 28.60
N TYR A 343 -7.56 0.49 27.85
CA TYR A 343 -6.32 0.83 27.17
C TYR A 343 -6.61 1.13 25.70
N LYS A 344 -6.02 2.22 25.20
CA LYS A 344 -6.16 2.64 23.79
C LYS A 344 -4.96 2.29 22.92
N GLY A 345 -3.85 1.83 23.52
CA GLY A 345 -2.60 1.52 22.83
C GLY A 345 -1.40 1.45 23.77
N LEU A 346 -0.26 1.01 23.26
CA LEU A 346 1.02 0.85 23.97
C LEU A 346 1.50 2.18 24.56
N GLY A 347 1.26 3.30 23.87
CA GLY A 347 1.62 4.66 24.33
C GLY A 347 0.90 5.12 25.60
N THR A 348 -0.15 4.42 26.03
CA THR A 348 -0.88 4.71 27.27
C THR A 348 -0.43 3.86 28.47
N SER A 349 0.53 2.95 28.25
CA SER A 349 1.09 2.10 29.31
C SER A 349 2.21 2.83 30.05
N THR A 350 2.16 2.77 31.37
CA THR A 350 3.23 3.28 32.23
C THR A 350 4.45 2.36 32.23
N SER A 351 5.63 2.88 32.57
CA SER A 351 6.85 2.05 32.69
C SER A 351 6.73 0.91 33.71
N ILE A 352 5.81 1.02 34.68
CA ILE A 352 5.49 -0.03 35.64
C ILE A 352 4.71 -1.16 34.95
N GLU A 353 3.65 -0.80 34.21
CA GLU A 353 2.85 -1.77 33.44
C GLU A 353 3.71 -2.48 32.39
N ALA A 354 4.62 -1.78 31.71
CA ALA A 354 5.56 -2.40 30.78
C ALA A 354 6.42 -3.47 31.46
N LYS A 355 6.99 -3.18 32.65
CA LYS A 355 7.75 -4.17 33.44
C LYS A 355 6.90 -5.36 33.85
N GLU A 356 5.65 -5.12 34.25
CA GLU A 356 4.69 -6.21 34.55
C GLU A 356 4.49 -7.11 33.32
N TYR A 357 4.28 -6.53 32.13
CA TYR A 357 4.05 -7.32 30.92
C TYR A 357 5.27 -8.17 30.54
N PHE A 358 6.48 -7.59 30.58
CA PHE A 358 7.71 -8.35 30.33
C PHE A 358 8.05 -9.37 31.41
N SER A 359 7.55 -9.19 32.65
CA SER A 359 7.68 -10.23 33.68
C SER A 359 6.81 -11.45 33.39
N ASN A 360 5.73 -11.29 32.63
CA ASN A 360 4.82 -12.35 32.21
C ASN A 360 4.83 -12.57 30.69
N MET A 361 6.02 -12.69 30.11
CA MET A 361 6.19 -12.93 28.67
C MET A 361 5.39 -14.12 28.13
N LEU A 362 5.14 -15.16 28.94
CA LEU A 362 4.35 -16.32 28.53
C LEU A 362 2.89 -15.98 28.19
N ARG A 363 2.30 -14.96 28.84
CA ARG A 363 0.94 -14.50 28.55
C ARG A 363 0.88 -13.53 27.37
N HIS A 364 1.90 -12.69 27.22
CA HIS A 364 1.93 -11.60 26.25
C HIS A 364 2.50 -12.01 24.89
N ARG A 365 3.38 -13.01 24.85
CA ARG A 365 3.96 -13.52 23.60
C ARG A 365 3.04 -14.55 22.97
N ILE A 366 2.52 -14.24 21.78
CA ILE A 366 1.72 -15.15 20.97
C ILE A 366 2.50 -15.47 19.69
N PRO A 367 3.02 -16.71 19.54
CA PRO A 367 3.66 -17.12 18.30
C PRO A 367 2.65 -17.37 17.19
N PHE A 368 2.99 -16.97 15.96
CA PHE A 368 2.26 -17.43 14.78
C PHE A 368 2.74 -18.84 14.41
N LYS A 369 1.79 -19.78 14.35
CA LYS A 369 2.06 -21.15 13.91
C LYS A 369 1.50 -21.35 12.51
N TYR A 370 2.39 -21.61 11.57
CA TYR A 370 2.02 -22.08 10.25
C TYR A 370 1.42 -23.47 10.35
N ARG A 371 0.20 -23.63 9.82
CA ARG A 371 -0.51 -24.90 9.76
C ARG A 371 -0.22 -25.62 8.46
N ASP A 372 -0.59 -25.00 7.35
CA ASP A 372 -0.59 -25.58 6.00
C ASP A 372 -0.82 -24.48 4.94
N GLU A 373 -1.04 -24.87 3.68
CA GLU A 373 -1.31 -23.97 2.56
C GLU A 373 -2.54 -23.08 2.76
N VAL A 374 -3.42 -23.37 3.73
CA VAL A 374 -4.55 -22.48 4.06
C VAL A 374 -4.06 -21.16 4.63
N ASP A 375 -2.95 -21.15 5.36
CA ASP A 375 -2.33 -19.92 5.87
C ASP A 375 -1.74 -19.09 4.73
N ASP A 376 -1.04 -19.73 3.80
CA ASP A 376 -0.55 -19.08 2.58
C ASP A 376 -1.71 -18.47 1.79
N THR A 377 -2.79 -19.24 1.60
CA THR A 377 -3.98 -18.81 0.87
C THR A 377 -4.69 -17.64 1.56
N ALA A 378 -4.76 -17.64 2.89
CA ALA A 378 -5.38 -16.57 3.66
C ALA A 378 -4.58 -15.26 3.57
N ILE A 379 -3.25 -15.32 3.69
CA ILE A 379 -2.39 -14.14 3.49
C ILE A 379 -2.57 -13.61 2.06
N GLU A 380 -2.59 -14.50 1.07
CA GLU A 380 -2.79 -14.11 -0.32
C GLU A 380 -4.17 -13.50 -0.59
N LEU A 381 -5.22 -14.03 0.03
CA LEU A 381 -6.58 -13.48 -0.05
C LEU A 381 -6.62 -12.03 0.44
N ALA A 382 -5.99 -11.75 1.59
CA ALA A 382 -5.95 -10.43 2.20
C ALA A 382 -5.14 -9.42 1.36
N PHE A 383 -3.95 -9.80 0.87
CA PHE A 383 -3.00 -8.83 0.31
C PHE A 383 -2.80 -8.89 -1.21
N GLN A 384 -3.19 -9.97 -1.90
CA GLN A 384 -3.08 -10.01 -3.36
C GLN A 384 -4.19 -9.20 -4.02
N LYS A 385 -3.83 -7.99 -4.48
CA LYS A 385 -4.77 -7.00 -5.03
C LYS A 385 -5.57 -7.44 -6.27
N LYS A 386 -5.14 -8.44 -7.05
CA LYS A 386 -5.69 -8.68 -8.40
C LYS A 386 -6.28 -10.07 -8.67
N LYS A 387 -5.68 -11.14 -8.14
CA LYS A 387 -6.21 -12.50 -8.33
C LYS A 387 -7.35 -12.86 -7.38
N LYS A 388 -7.49 -12.10 -6.30
CA LYS A 388 -8.36 -12.43 -5.16
C LYS A 388 -9.45 -11.39 -4.92
N ILE A 389 -9.74 -10.50 -5.89
CA ILE A 389 -10.77 -9.46 -5.70
C ILE A 389 -12.14 -10.10 -5.50
N ASP A 390 -12.53 -11.01 -6.39
CA ASP A 390 -13.83 -11.68 -6.31
C ASP A 390 -13.87 -12.63 -5.10
N ASP A 391 -12.80 -13.41 -4.88
CA ASP A 391 -12.64 -14.22 -3.66
C ASP A 391 -12.77 -13.38 -2.37
N ARG A 392 -12.24 -12.15 -2.35
CA ARG A 392 -12.34 -11.24 -1.21
C ARG A 392 -13.75 -10.69 -1.05
N LYS A 393 -14.47 -10.40 -2.14
CA LYS A 393 -15.88 -10.01 -2.09
C LYS A 393 -16.74 -11.13 -1.51
N ASP A 394 -16.52 -12.36 -1.95
CA ASP A 394 -17.23 -13.54 -1.42
C ASP A 394 -16.89 -13.76 0.06
N TRP A 395 -15.61 -13.64 0.40
CA TRP A 395 -15.12 -13.74 1.78
C TRP A 395 -15.75 -12.69 2.70
N LEU A 396 -15.79 -11.42 2.27
CA LEU A 396 -16.43 -10.34 3.03
C LEU A 396 -17.94 -10.52 3.12
N THR A 397 -18.58 -10.97 2.05
CA THR A 397 -20.03 -11.27 2.05
C THR A 397 -20.37 -12.32 3.10
N ARG A 398 -19.65 -13.44 3.11
CA ARG A 398 -19.84 -14.50 4.11
C ARG A 398 -19.59 -13.99 5.53
N TRP A 399 -18.51 -13.24 5.73
CA TRP A 399 -18.20 -12.68 7.04
C TRP A 399 -19.29 -11.72 7.54
N MET A 400 -19.85 -10.88 6.66
CA MET A 400 -20.96 -9.97 6.99
C MET A 400 -22.25 -10.73 7.30
N GLU A 401 -22.55 -11.81 6.57
CA GLU A 401 -23.69 -12.70 6.85
C GLU A 401 -23.54 -13.35 8.23
N ASP A 402 -22.38 -13.92 8.52
CA ASP A 402 -22.05 -14.52 9.81
C ASP A 402 -22.13 -13.49 10.95
N ARG A 403 -21.72 -12.24 10.71
CA ARG A 403 -21.83 -11.16 11.70
C ARG A 403 -23.28 -10.78 11.98
N LYS A 404 -24.12 -10.64 10.95
CA LYS A 404 -25.57 -10.36 11.11
C LYS A 404 -26.30 -11.47 11.86
N GLN A 405 -25.86 -12.71 11.72
CA GLN A 405 -26.36 -13.83 12.52
C GLN A 405 -25.91 -13.72 13.98
N ARG A 406 -24.64 -13.36 14.23
CA ARG A 406 -24.10 -13.15 15.58
C ARG A 406 -24.77 -12.02 16.34
N GLU A 407 -25.07 -10.90 15.68
CA GLU A 407 -25.82 -9.77 16.27
C GLU A 407 -27.24 -10.16 16.75
N ARG A 408 -27.77 -11.32 16.35
CA ARG A 408 -29.06 -11.87 16.80
C ARG A 408 -28.98 -12.78 18.03
N GLY A 409 -27.81 -12.96 18.64
CA GLY A 409 -27.69 -13.63 19.95
C GLY A 409 -26.48 -14.53 20.17
N GLU A 410 -25.50 -14.58 19.27
CA GLU A 410 -24.27 -15.36 19.46
C GLU A 410 -23.12 -14.47 19.96
N MET A 411 -22.11 -15.08 20.61
CA MET A 411 -20.94 -14.35 21.09
C MET A 411 -20.07 -13.86 19.92
N ASP A 412 -19.58 -12.63 20.03
CA ASP A 412 -18.58 -12.07 19.13
C ASP A 412 -17.31 -12.97 19.10
N VAL A 413 -16.74 -13.16 17.92
CA VAL A 413 -15.55 -14.00 17.70
C VAL A 413 -14.31 -13.13 17.87
N TYR A 414 -13.55 -13.37 18.94
CA TYR A 414 -12.27 -12.71 19.18
C TYR A 414 -11.11 -13.65 18.90
N LEU A 415 -9.99 -13.09 18.43
CA LEU A 415 -8.78 -13.89 18.19
C LEU A 415 -8.12 -14.35 19.50
N TYR A 416 -8.23 -13.57 20.57
CA TYR A 416 -7.58 -13.86 21.85
C TYR A 416 -8.59 -14.10 22.97
N ASP A 417 -8.32 -15.15 23.73
CA ASP A 417 -8.94 -15.46 25.01
C ASP A 417 -7.86 -15.69 26.09
N LYS A 418 -8.28 -16.15 27.27
CA LYS A 418 -7.38 -16.43 28.41
C LYS A 418 -6.42 -17.61 28.14
N ASP A 419 -6.80 -18.53 27.26
CA ASP A 419 -6.11 -19.79 26.99
C ASP A 419 -5.30 -19.75 25.69
N THR A 420 -5.41 -18.67 24.93
CA THR A 420 -4.66 -18.46 23.69
C THR A 420 -3.16 -18.44 23.98
N ARG A 421 -2.42 -19.35 23.32
CA ARG A 421 -0.96 -19.48 23.43
C ARG A 421 -0.24 -19.42 22.08
N SER A 422 -0.97 -19.49 20.98
CA SER A 422 -0.49 -19.32 19.61
C SER A 422 -1.68 -19.08 18.70
N VAL A 423 -1.46 -18.44 17.57
CA VAL A 423 -2.47 -18.21 16.53
C VAL A 423 -1.95 -18.69 15.18
N THR A 424 -2.85 -19.12 14.30
CA THR A 424 -2.49 -19.36 12.89
C THR A 424 -2.61 -18.09 12.07
N PHE A 425 -1.93 -18.02 10.92
CA PHE A 425 -2.06 -16.86 10.03
C PHE A 425 -3.49 -16.74 9.49
N SER A 426 -4.13 -17.86 9.17
CA SER A 426 -5.53 -17.90 8.73
C SER A 426 -6.49 -17.36 9.80
N GLU A 427 -6.29 -17.71 11.07
CA GLU A 427 -7.11 -17.16 12.16
C GLU A 427 -6.95 -15.65 12.29
N PHE A 428 -5.71 -15.16 12.25
CA PHE A 428 -5.45 -13.73 12.29
C PHE A 428 -6.13 -12.99 11.14
N ILE A 429 -6.00 -13.48 9.91
CA ILE A 429 -6.65 -12.87 8.74
C ILE A 429 -8.17 -12.86 8.88
N ASN A 430 -8.77 -13.97 9.32
CA ASN A 430 -10.22 -14.16 9.36
C ASN A 430 -10.91 -13.62 10.62
N LYS A 431 -10.18 -13.36 11.71
CA LYS A 431 -10.76 -12.91 12.99
C LYS A 431 -10.32 -11.51 13.39
N GLU A 432 -9.11 -11.07 13.02
CA GLU A 432 -8.57 -9.76 13.41
C GLU A 432 -8.40 -8.81 12.22
N LEU A 433 -7.92 -9.29 11.07
CA LEU A 433 -7.67 -8.41 9.92
C LEU A 433 -8.93 -8.12 9.09
N VAL A 434 -9.87 -9.07 8.98
CA VAL A 434 -11.08 -8.94 8.14
C VAL A 434 -11.91 -7.66 8.36
N PRO A 435 -12.09 -7.12 9.58
CA PRO A 435 -12.88 -5.90 9.78
C PRO A 435 -12.29 -4.68 9.05
N LEU A 436 -10.96 -4.63 8.83
CA LEU A 436 -10.31 -3.53 8.08
C LEU A 436 -10.78 -3.43 6.63
N PHE A 437 -11.14 -4.56 6.02
CA PHE A 437 -11.57 -4.59 4.62
C PHE A 437 -13.04 -4.18 4.44
N GLU A 438 -13.80 -4.02 5.53
CA GLU A 438 -15.15 -3.47 5.53
C GLU A 438 -15.14 -1.94 5.38
N TYR A 439 -14.24 -1.24 6.11
CA TYR A 439 -14.16 0.22 6.12
C TYR A 439 -13.37 0.84 4.94
N GLY A 440 -12.70 0.00 4.15
CA GLY A 440 -11.85 0.42 3.02
C GLY A 440 -12.52 0.40 1.65
N GLN A 441 -13.85 0.24 1.58
CA GLN A 441 -14.63 0.37 0.33
C GLN A 441 -15.18 1.77 0.12
#